data_AF-A0A060CEV2-F1
#
_entry.id   AF-A0A060CEV2-F1
#
_cell.length_a   1.000
_cell.length_b   1.000
_cell.length_c   1.000
_cell.angle_alpha   90.00
_cell.angle_beta   90.00
_cell.angle_gamma   90.00
#
_symmetry.space_group_name_H-M   'P 1'
#
loop_
_entity.id
_entity.type
_entity.pdbx_description
1 polymer ?
#
loop_
_entity_poly.entity_id
_entity_poly.type
_entity_poly.pdbx_seq_one_letter_code
_entity_poly.pdbx_strand_id
1 'polypeptide(L)'
;RITDRITDMDDVARAMFLGAKLADPTRPVLDASGFSHRLEESDVYDSHSYEQDPERFRAEQVGLAEGAPYVNTDGGHAISVPYAGQPYFVSEFGGIHWSSDAGTWGYGDEVSSLEELYVRFEGLVNVLLEDP
;
A
#
# COMPACT_ATOMS: atom_id res chain seq x y z
N ARG A 1 -4.03 10.43 -12.36
CA ARG A 1 -4.93 9.73 -13.30
C ARG A 1 -4.10 9.07 -14.38
N ILE A 2 -4.45 7.85 -14.78
CA ILE A 2 -3.81 7.16 -15.90
C ILE A 2 -4.36 7.72 -17.22
N THR A 3 -3.46 7.97 -18.15
CA THR A 3 -3.77 8.46 -19.49
C THR A 3 -2.84 7.78 -20.48
N ASP A 4 -3.22 7.74 -21.76
CA ASP A 4 -2.38 7.18 -22.83
C ASP A 4 -1.15 8.04 -23.16
N ARG A 5 -0.98 9.18 -22.49
CA ARG A 5 0.18 10.06 -22.64
C ARG A 5 1.27 9.66 -21.65
N ILE A 6 2.46 9.33 -22.19
CA ILE A 6 3.69 9.21 -21.41
C ILE A 6 4.11 10.59 -20.92
N THR A 7 4.40 10.71 -19.64
CA THR A 7 4.91 11.91 -18.99
C THR A 7 6.38 11.76 -18.64
N ASP A 8 7.08 12.89 -18.41
CA ASP A 8 8.46 12.88 -17.95
C ASP A 8 8.64 12.05 -16.66
N MET A 9 7.61 11.99 -15.80
CA MET A 9 7.62 11.17 -14.59
C MET A 9 7.58 9.67 -14.91
N ASP A 10 6.83 9.26 -15.93
CA ASP A 10 6.79 7.85 -16.36
C ASP A 10 8.16 7.43 -16.93
N ASP A 11 8.82 8.31 -17.70
CA ASP A 11 10.18 8.07 -18.22
C ASP A 11 11.22 7.93 -17.09
N VAL A 12 11.17 8.84 -16.10
CA VAL A 12 12.07 8.79 -14.93
C VAL A 12 11.82 7.53 -14.10
N ALA A 13 10.56 7.19 -13.82
CA ALA A 13 10.21 5.99 -13.07
C ALA A 13 10.75 4.73 -13.76
N ARG A 14 10.55 4.61 -15.08
CA ARG A 14 11.05 3.47 -15.85
C ARG A 14 12.57 3.43 -15.90
N ALA A 15 13.24 4.57 -16.03
CA ALA A 15 14.71 4.63 -15.97
C ALA A 15 15.25 4.19 -14.60
N MET A 16 14.60 4.59 -13.50
CA MET A 16 14.95 4.15 -12.15
C MET A 16 14.76 2.64 -11.96
N PHE A 17 13.64 2.09 -12.44
CA PHE A 17 13.39 0.64 -12.44
C PHE A 17 14.49 -0.12 -13.19
N LEU A 18 14.80 0.28 -14.43
CA LEU A 18 15.85 -0.34 -15.22
C LEU A 18 17.24 -0.20 -14.58
N GLY A 19 17.51 0.96 -13.95
CA GLY A 19 18.72 1.19 -13.18
C GLY A 19 18.87 0.23 -11.99
N ALA A 20 17.79 0.01 -11.23
CA ALA A 20 17.77 -0.95 -10.13
C ALA A 20 18.01 -2.38 -10.63
N LYS A 21 17.32 -2.78 -11.70
CA LYS A 21 17.51 -4.09 -12.35
C LYS A 21 18.93 -4.31 -12.87
N LEU A 22 19.55 -3.28 -13.44
CA LEU A 22 20.93 -3.34 -13.91
C LEU A 22 21.92 -3.46 -12.75
N ALA A 23 21.68 -2.75 -11.65
CA ALA A 23 22.54 -2.74 -10.48
C ALA A 23 22.55 -4.10 -9.76
N ASP A 24 21.39 -4.73 -9.59
CA ASP A 24 21.25 -6.05 -8.98
C ASP A 24 20.01 -6.78 -9.51
N PRO A 25 20.15 -7.67 -10.52
CA PRO A 25 19.01 -8.38 -11.10
C PRO A 25 18.44 -9.46 -10.17
N THR A 26 19.05 -9.73 -9.00
CA THR A 26 18.57 -10.71 -8.04
C THR A 26 17.55 -10.14 -7.06
N ARG A 27 17.42 -8.81 -6.99
CA ARG A 27 16.46 -8.13 -6.11
C ARG A 27 15.17 -7.76 -6.85
N PRO A 28 13.99 -8.06 -6.27
CA PRO A 28 12.73 -7.50 -6.75
C PRO A 28 12.73 -5.98 -6.66
N VAL A 29 12.09 -5.34 -7.62
CA VAL A 29 11.91 -3.90 -7.70
C VAL A 29 10.42 -3.60 -7.59
N LEU A 30 10.11 -2.66 -6.70
CA LEU A 30 8.81 -2.04 -6.52
C LEU A 30 8.91 -0.62 -7.07
N ASP A 31 8.03 -0.25 -8.00
CA ASP A 31 8.09 1.04 -8.71
C ASP A 31 7.63 2.22 -7.84
N ALA A 32 6.66 1.99 -6.95
CA ALA A 32 6.12 2.95 -6.01
C ALA A 32 5.76 2.26 -4.68
N SER A 33 5.83 2.99 -3.57
CA SER A 33 5.27 2.52 -2.29
C SER A 33 3.82 2.99 -2.21
N GLY A 34 2.90 2.07 -2.44
CA GLY A 34 1.46 2.30 -2.50
C GLY A 34 1.03 3.33 -3.55
N PHE A 35 -0.24 3.72 -3.46
CA PHE A 35 -0.87 4.72 -4.29
C PHE A 35 -0.82 4.45 -5.80
N SER A 36 0.16 4.98 -6.52
CA SER A 36 0.11 5.16 -7.97
C SER A 36 1.22 4.40 -8.68
N HIS A 37 1.01 3.09 -8.89
CA HIS A 37 1.88 2.25 -9.72
C HIS A 37 1.81 2.66 -11.18
N ARG A 38 2.97 2.83 -11.82
CA ARG A 38 3.10 3.34 -13.19
C ARG A 38 3.71 2.32 -14.14
N LEU A 39 4.37 1.29 -13.61
CA LEU A 39 5.13 0.32 -14.42
C LEU A 39 4.51 -1.06 -14.34
N GLU A 40 4.03 -1.55 -15.48
CA GLU A 40 3.53 -2.94 -15.59
C GLU A 40 4.67 -3.95 -15.35
N GLU A 41 5.93 -3.56 -15.60
CA GLU A 41 7.11 -4.40 -15.40
C GLU A 41 7.54 -4.56 -13.93
N SER A 42 6.92 -3.85 -12.97
CA SER A 42 7.25 -3.96 -11.54
C SER A 42 7.15 -5.41 -11.05
N ASP A 43 8.13 -5.88 -10.28
CA ASP A 43 8.15 -7.27 -9.81
C ASP A 43 7.17 -7.52 -8.66
N VAL A 44 6.89 -6.47 -7.90
CA VAL A 44 6.03 -6.49 -6.71
C VAL A 44 4.99 -5.39 -6.87
N TYR A 45 3.81 -5.63 -6.33
CA TYR A 45 2.72 -4.67 -6.26
C TYR A 45 2.38 -4.43 -4.78
N ASP A 46 1.96 -3.24 -4.39
CA ASP A 46 1.57 -2.99 -3.02
C ASP A 46 0.39 -2.02 -2.92
N SER A 47 -0.01 -1.71 -1.69
CA SER A 47 -0.97 -0.66 -1.40
C SER A 47 -0.71 -0.07 -0.02
N HIS A 48 -1.31 1.09 0.21
CA HIS A 48 -1.40 1.70 1.53
C HIS A 48 -2.83 1.67 2.04
N SER A 49 -3.05 1.26 3.28
CA SER A 49 -4.36 1.42 3.92
C SER A 49 -4.24 1.83 5.38
N TYR A 50 -4.73 3.03 5.67
CA TYR A 50 -4.83 3.59 7.02
C TYR A 50 -6.19 3.29 7.66
N GLU A 51 -6.91 2.27 7.19
CA GLU A 51 -8.08 1.76 7.90
C GLU A 51 -7.66 1.26 9.29
N GLN A 52 -8.49 1.54 10.28
CA GLN A 52 -8.19 1.32 11.70
C GLN A 52 -9.01 0.21 12.28
N ASP A 53 -10.19 -0.01 11.74
CA ASP A 53 -11.08 -1.08 12.14
C ASP A 53 -10.62 -2.39 11.48
N PRO A 54 -10.23 -3.41 12.27
CA PRO A 54 -9.74 -4.66 11.72
C PRO A 54 -10.74 -5.38 10.79
N GLU A 55 -12.04 -5.24 11.01
CA GLU A 55 -13.05 -5.89 10.16
C GLU A 55 -13.17 -5.18 8.80
N ARG A 56 -13.12 -3.85 8.79
CA ARG A 56 -13.08 -3.07 7.55
C ARG A 56 -11.78 -3.31 6.79
N PHE A 57 -10.65 -3.33 7.49
CA PHE A 57 -9.36 -3.64 6.88
C PHE A 57 -9.34 -5.06 6.29
N ARG A 58 -9.91 -6.05 7.00
CA ARG A 58 -10.10 -7.41 6.45
C ARG A 58 -10.95 -7.40 5.18
N ALA A 59 -12.03 -6.62 5.16
CA ALA A 59 -12.87 -6.49 3.97
C ALA A 59 -12.13 -5.86 2.78
N GLU A 60 -11.14 -5.00 3.02
CA GLU A 60 -10.27 -4.48 1.96
C GLU A 60 -9.33 -5.58 1.42
N GLN A 61 -8.71 -6.38 2.30
CA GLN A 61 -7.63 -7.28 1.89
C GLN A 61 -8.11 -8.64 1.33
N VAL A 62 -9.32 -9.10 1.71
CA VAL A 62 -9.84 -10.44 1.37
C VAL A 62 -9.87 -10.79 -0.13
N GLY A 63 -9.85 -9.80 -1.02
CA GLY A 63 -9.91 -10.01 -2.47
C GLY A 63 -8.62 -10.56 -3.10
N LEU A 64 -7.50 -10.58 -2.37
CA LEU A 64 -6.21 -11.01 -2.91
C LEU A 64 -6.22 -12.44 -3.46
N ALA A 65 -6.81 -13.39 -2.72
CA ALA A 65 -6.91 -14.79 -3.12
C ALA A 65 -7.71 -15.01 -4.42
N GLU A 66 -8.56 -14.05 -4.79
CA GLU A 66 -9.36 -14.05 -6.02
C GLU A 66 -8.69 -13.24 -7.16
N GLY A 67 -7.46 -12.76 -6.95
CA GLY A 67 -6.73 -11.92 -7.91
C GLY A 67 -7.23 -10.48 -7.96
N ALA A 68 -7.95 -10.02 -6.93
CA ALA A 68 -8.52 -8.68 -6.82
C ALA A 68 -8.03 -8.01 -5.51
N PRO A 69 -6.72 -7.76 -5.35
CA PRO A 69 -6.20 -7.11 -4.15
C PRO A 69 -6.78 -5.70 -3.99
N TYR A 70 -6.69 -5.17 -2.77
CA TYR A 70 -6.94 -3.76 -2.54
C TYR A 70 -5.95 -2.89 -3.34
N VAL A 71 -6.47 -1.88 -4.04
CA VAL A 71 -5.67 -0.93 -4.81
C VAL A 71 -6.11 0.48 -4.45
N ASN A 72 -5.15 1.36 -4.17
CA ASN A 72 -5.44 2.75 -3.88
C ASN A 72 -6.14 3.45 -5.05
N THR A 73 -7.08 4.34 -4.71
CA THR A 73 -7.78 5.19 -5.68
C THR A 73 -7.71 6.65 -5.27
N ASP A 74 -7.86 7.56 -6.23
CA ASP A 74 -7.98 9.00 -5.98
C ASP A 74 -9.38 9.46 -6.33
N GLY A 75 -10.19 9.75 -5.32
CA GLY A 75 -11.61 10.10 -5.48
C GLY A 75 -12.39 9.06 -6.27
N GLY A 76 -12.15 7.76 -6.04
CA GLY A 76 -12.78 6.65 -6.74
C GLY A 76 -12.24 6.39 -8.15
N HIS A 77 -11.21 7.11 -8.60
CA HIS A 77 -10.58 6.88 -9.90
C HIS A 77 -9.35 6.01 -9.76
N ALA A 78 -9.14 5.11 -10.73
CA ALA A 78 -7.90 4.35 -10.85
C ALA A 78 -6.70 5.28 -11.08
N ILE A 79 -5.66 5.06 -10.27
CA ILE A 79 -4.38 5.79 -10.36
C ILE A 79 -3.19 4.87 -10.68
N SER A 80 -3.40 3.55 -10.58
CA SER A 80 -2.40 2.52 -10.80
C SER A 80 -2.68 1.66 -12.02
N VAL A 81 -1.62 1.25 -12.72
CA VAL A 81 -1.72 0.19 -13.73
C VAL A 81 -2.37 -1.04 -13.09
N PRO A 82 -3.17 -1.84 -13.81
CA PRO A 82 -3.86 -2.97 -13.20
C PRO A 82 -2.90 -3.97 -12.56
N TYR A 83 -3.27 -4.49 -11.40
CA TYR A 83 -2.61 -5.65 -10.80
C TYR A 83 -2.65 -6.83 -11.78
N ALA A 84 -1.51 -7.50 -11.95
CA ALA A 84 -1.30 -8.54 -12.97
C ALA A 84 -0.77 -9.86 -12.37
N GLY A 85 -0.99 -10.08 -11.06
CA GLY A 85 -0.59 -11.33 -10.38
C GLY A 85 0.80 -11.29 -9.74
N GLN A 86 1.41 -10.12 -9.59
CA GLN A 86 2.66 -9.95 -8.85
C GLN A 86 2.51 -10.40 -7.38
N PRO A 87 3.59 -10.78 -6.67
CA PRO A 87 3.60 -10.73 -5.21
C PRO A 87 3.04 -9.41 -4.70
N TYR A 88 2.16 -9.49 -3.72
CA TYR A 88 1.44 -8.34 -3.16
C TYR A 88 1.65 -8.26 -1.65
N PHE A 89 1.74 -7.04 -1.12
CA PHE A 89 1.72 -6.78 0.32
C PHE A 89 1.15 -5.39 0.60
N VAL A 90 0.67 -5.16 1.82
CA VAL A 90 0.31 -3.82 2.28
C VAL A 90 1.58 -3.19 2.89
N SER A 91 2.22 -2.29 2.16
CA SER A 91 3.54 -1.75 2.54
C SER A 91 3.46 -0.67 3.61
N GLU A 92 2.32 0.00 3.70
CA GLU A 92 2.00 0.92 4.78
C GLU A 92 0.58 0.70 5.25
N PHE A 93 0.44 0.41 6.54
CA PHE A 93 -0.85 0.25 7.17
C PHE A 93 -0.84 0.80 8.58
N GLY A 94 -2.05 0.97 9.10
CA GLY A 94 -2.27 1.50 10.44
C GLY A 94 -2.54 2.98 10.40
N GLY A 95 -3.79 3.38 10.52
CA GLY A 95 -4.16 4.74 10.87
C GLY A 95 -4.14 4.93 12.39
N ILE A 96 -3.06 4.56 13.08
CA ILE A 96 -3.06 4.59 14.56
C ILE A 96 -2.26 5.79 15.04
N HIS A 97 -2.95 6.91 15.22
CA HIS A 97 -2.36 8.08 15.84
C HIS A 97 -2.20 7.85 17.36
N TRP A 98 -0.98 7.99 17.86
CA TRP A 98 -0.65 7.95 19.28
C TRP A 98 0.28 9.12 19.62
N SER A 99 -0.05 9.87 20.67
CA SER A 99 0.76 10.98 21.15
C SER A 99 0.67 11.15 22.65
N SER A 100 1.81 11.44 23.30
CA SER A 100 1.83 11.94 24.68
C SER A 100 1.61 13.46 24.77
N ASP A 101 1.79 14.15 23.65
CA ASP A 101 1.76 15.61 23.56
C ASP A 101 0.50 16.07 22.83
N ALA A 102 -0.16 17.10 23.35
CA ALA A 102 -1.33 17.68 22.70
C ALA A 102 -0.94 18.38 21.39
N GLY A 103 -1.75 18.22 20.34
CA GLY A 103 -1.61 18.95 19.08
C GLY A 103 -0.64 18.34 18.07
N THR A 104 -0.30 17.06 18.21
CA THR A 104 0.38 16.31 17.15
C THR A 104 -0.62 15.85 16.09
N TRP A 105 -0.12 15.51 14.91
CA TRP A 105 -0.92 14.98 13.82
C TRP A 105 -0.56 13.52 13.57
N GLY A 106 -1.54 12.73 13.16
CA GLY A 106 -1.36 11.36 12.69
C GLY A 106 -2.51 10.97 11.77
N TYR A 107 -2.34 9.87 11.05
CA TYR A 107 -3.44 9.29 10.28
C TYR A 107 -4.41 8.60 11.24
N GLY A 108 -5.70 8.75 10.96
CA GLY A 108 -6.75 8.09 11.70
C GLY A 108 -7.14 8.75 13.03
N ASP A 109 -7.92 8.03 13.84
CA ASP A 109 -8.41 8.48 15.13
C ASP A 109 -7.36 8.21 16.20
N GLU A 110 -7.11 9.20 17.04
CA GLU A 110 -6.16 9.11 18.15
C GLU A 110 -6.62 8.05 19.16
N VAL A 111 -5.73 7.12 19.51
CA VAL A 111 -5.98 6.15 20.58
C VAL A 111 -5.92 6.84 21.95
N SER A 112 -6.84 6.48 22.83
CA SER A 112 -6.96 7.08 24.17
C SER A 112 -6.00 6.49 25.20
N SER A 113 -5.36 5.37 24.88
CA SER A 113 -4.45 4.66 25.77
C SER A 113 -3.48 3.76 25.02
N LEU A 114 -2.39 3.38 25.71
CA LEU A 114 -1.41 2.44 25.17
C LEU A 114 -2.02 1.04 24.94
N GLU A 115 -2.97 0.63 25.77
CA GLU A 115 -3.71 -0.61 25.58
C GLU A 115 -4.50 -0.59 24.26
N GLU A 116 -5.16 0.52 23.96
CA GLU A 116 -5.92 0.67 22.72
C GLU A 116 -5.01 0.67 21.48
N LEU A 117 -3.80 1.25 21.59
CA LEU A 117 -2.77 1.13 20.55
C LEU A 117 -2.44 -0.34 20.27
N TYR A 118 -2.19 -1.14 21.32
CA TYR A 118 -1.83 -2.55 21.15
C TYR A 118 -2.97 -3.36 20.57
N VAL A 119 -4.19 -3.22 21.10
CA VAL A 119 -5.38 -3.93 20.59
C VAL A 119 -5.61 -3.62 19.12
N ARG A 120 -5.52 -2.34 18.72
CA ARG A 120 -5.74 -1.94 17.33
C ARG A 120 -4.62 -2.45 16.42
N PHE A 121 -3.37 -2.31 16.84
CA PHE A 121 -2.22 -2.78 16.05
C PHE A 121 -2.21 -4.30 15.87
N GLU A 122 -2.45 -5.05 16.95
CA GLU A 122 -2.56 -6.51 16.90
C GLU A 122 -3.71 -6.95 15.97
N GLY A 123 -4.87 -6.30 16.06
CA GLY A 123 -6.00 -6.58 15.18
C GLY A 123 -5.65 -6.42 13.69
N LEU A 124 -5.00 -5.31 13.31
CA LEU A 124 -4.59 -5.08 11.92
C LEU A 124 -3.51 -6.06 11.45
N VAL A 125 -2.53 -6.38 12.30
CA VAL A 125 -1.47 -7.35 11.97
C VAL A 125 -2.06 -8.75 11.78
N ASN A 126 -3.00 -9.17 12.64
CA ASN A 126 -3.63 -10.48 12.55
C ASN A 126 -4.41 -10.63 11.24
N VAL A 127 -5.05 -9.57 10.74
CA VAL A 127 -5.69 -9.61 9.41
C VAL A 127 -4.69 -10.00 8.32
N LEU A 128 -3.50 -9.38 8.29
CA LEU A 128 -2.47 -9.67 7.28
C LEU A 128 -1.83 -11.06 7.47
N LEU A 129 -1.66 -11.52 8.71
CA LEU A 129 -1.08 -12.84 8.99
C LEU A 129 -2.04 -14.00 8.69
N GLU A 130 -3.35 -13.74 8.73
CA GLU A 130 -4.40 -14.71 8.44
C GLU A 130 -4.82 -14.72 6.96
N ASP A 131 -4.37 -13.75 6.16
CA ASP A 131 -4.61 -13.67 4.72
C ASP A 131 -3.74 -14.73 3.98
N PRO A 132 -4.35 -15.71 3.29
CA PRO A 132 -3.67 -16.89 2.77
C PRO A 132 -2.72 -16.67 1.56
#